data_AF-A0A4Q4RFD7-F1
#
_entry.id   AF-A0A4Q4RFD7-F1
#
_cell.length_a   1.000
_cell.length_b   1.000
_cell.length_c   1.000
_cell.angle_alpha   90.00
_cell.angle_beta   90.00
_cell.angle_gamma   90.00
#
_symmetry.space_group_name_H-M   'P 1'
#
loop_
_entity.id
_entity.type
_entity.pdbx_description
1 polymer ?
#
loop_
_entity_poly.entity_id
_entity_poly.type
_entity_poly.pdbx_seq_one_letter_code
_entity_poly.pdbx_strand_id
1 'polypeptide(L)'
;MAASQIGHGQLGKIIEDMEELLPSVSIDRADYRAYRTTYGCLSSTYKRSNDSNTPEKDYKELQALEKTLRHRLSSLDADRGLPRKFKGPLDDLKSGVDGALERGVSTDFLIQGLKDALEDKPDATPAPKPVPPKPVPPKMVSEKWFKTALDELRNEKEKNQKLNEENNRMALELKQYQMRERSGEPPLKKRSIG
;
A
#
# COMPACT_ATOMS: atom_id res chain seq x y z
N MET A 1 -7.95 27.60 -11.81
CA MET A 1 -9.00 26.96 -11.00
C MET A 1 -8.30 26.37 -9.79
N ALA A 2 -8.67 26.79 -8.57
CA ALA A 2 -8.10 26.20 -7.37
C ALA A 2 -8.51 24.73 -7.33
N ALA A 3 -7.56 23.80 -7.37
CA ALA A 3 -7.86 22.41 -7.07
C ALA A 3 -8.43 22.40 -5.65
N SER A 4 -9.70 22.03 -5.48
CA SER A 4 -10.30 21.87 -4.15
C SER A 4 -9.33 21.05 -3.31
N GLN A 5 -8.82 21.66 -2.24
CA GLN A 5 -7.87 21.02 -1.36
C GLN A 5 -8.53 19.77 -0.78
N ILE A 6 -8.07 18.60 -1.21
CA ILE A 6 -8.55 17.33 -0.66
C ILE A 6 -8.02 17.22 0.77
N GLY A 7 -8.93 17.30 1.73
CA GLY A 7 -8.67 17.11 3.17
C GLY A 7 -8.72 15.64 3.58
N HIS A 8 -8.27 15.34 4.79
CA HIS A 8 -8.30 13.96 5.32
C HIS A 8 -9.71 13.33 5.26
N GLY A 9 -10.76 14.04 5.68
CA GLY A 9 -12.14 13.53 5.60
C GLY A 9 -12.60 13.21 4.16
N GLN A 10 -12.19 14.01 3.18
CA GLN A 10 -12.51 13.77 1.77
C GLN A 10 -11.76 12.55 1.21
N LEU A 11 -10.52 12.30 1.66
CA LEU A 11 -9.81 11.05 1.35
C LEU A 11 -10.58 9.84 1.87
N GLY A 12 -11.12 9.92 3.08
CA GLY A 12 -11.98 8.86 3.64
C GLY A 12 -13.18 8.57 2.76
N LYS A 13 -13.87 9.61 2.30
CA LYS A 13 -15.03 9.47 1.40
C LYS A 13 -14.65 8.84 0.05
N ILE A 14 -13.54 9.26 -0.55
CA ILE A 14 -13.05 8.65 -1.80
C ILE A 14 -12.79 7.15 -1.60
N ILE A 15 -12.19 6.77 -0.47
CA ILE A 15 -11.94 5.37 -0.14
C ILE A 15 -13.27 4.63 0.02
N GLU A 16 -14.24 5.16 0.75
CA GLU A 16 -15.58 4.57 0.91
C GLU A 16 -16.31 4.40 -0.42
N ASP A 17 -16.32 5.41 -1.28
CA ASP A 17 -16.94 5.36 -2.61
C ASP A 17 -16.28 4.30 -3.51
N MET A 18 -14.97 4.07 -3.35
CA MET A 18 -14.26 3.00 -4.05
C MET A 18 -14.69 1.60 -3.61
N GLU A 19 -15.24 1.44 -2.40
CA GLU A 19 -15.72 0.15 -1.90
C GLU A 19 -16.89 -0.39 -2.73
N GLU A 20 -17.80 0.50 -3.13
CA GLU A 20 -18.97 0.17 -3.94
C GLU A 20 -18.60 -0.33 -5.35
N LEU A 21 -17.42 0.07 -5.82
CA LEU A 21 -16.90 -0.29 -7.12
C LEU A 21 -16.15 -1.63 -7.11
N LEU A 22 -15.88 -2.20 -5.92
CA LEU A 22 -15.13 -3.45 -5.82
C LEU A 22 -15.86 -4.57 -6.55
N PRO A 23 -15.13 -5.50 -7.20
CA PRO A 23 -15.78 -6.66 -7.78
C PRO A 23 -16.55 -7.42 -6.68
N SER A 24 -17.58 -8.20 -7.03
CA SER A 24 -18.36 -8.99 -6.04
C SER A 24 -17.56 -10.11 -5.38
N VAL A 25 -17.67 -10.25 -4.05
CA VAL A 25 -17.00 -11.29 -3.24
C VAL A 25 -17.24 -12.71 -3.76
N SER A 26 -18.37 -12.95 -4.44
CA SER A 26 -18.71 -14.23 -5.05
C SER A 26 -17.85 -14.61 -6.27
N ILE A 27 -17.11 -13.66 -6.86
CA ILE A 27 -16.26 -13.92 -8.02
C ILE A 27 -14.89 -14.45 -7.56
N ASP A 28 -14.66 -15.75 -7.77
CA ASP A 28 -13.41 -16.41 -7.41
C ASP A 28 -12.35 -16.31 -8.52
N ARG A 29 -11.90 -15.08 -8.79
CA ARG A 29 -10.76 -14.82 -9.67
C ARG A 29 -9.59 -14.32 -8.84
N ALA A 30 -8.41 -14.91 -9.04
CA ALA A 30 -7.20 -14.57 -8.29
C ALA A 30 -6.90 -13.06 -8.32
N ASP A 31 -6.99 -12.44 -9.50
CA ASP A 31 -6.73 -11.01 -9.69
C ASP A 31 -7.72 -10.12 -8.90
N TYR A 32 -9.01 -10.51 -8.86
CA TYR A 32 -10.04 -9.77 -8.11
C TYR A 32 -9.88 -9.93 -6.61
N ARG A 33 -9.46 -11.12 -6.15
CA ARG A 33 -9.10 -11.34 -4.74
C ARG A 33 -7.91 -10.49 -4.35
N ALA A 34 -6.85 -10.50 -5.17
CA ALA A 34 -5.66 -9.70 -4.95
C ALA A 34 -6.01 -8.20 -4.88
N TYR A 35 -6.84 -7.71 -5.79
CA TYR A 35 -7.31 -6.31 -5.77
C TYR A 35 -8.05 -5.96 -4.48
N ARG A 36 -9.03 -6.79 -4.07
CA ARG A 36 -9.75 -6.59 -2.80
C ARG A 36 -8.83 -6.62 -1.58
N THR A 37 -7.86 -7.53 -1.55
CA THR A 37 -6.91 -7.60 -0.43
C THR A 37 -6.11 -6.31 -0.32
N THR A 38 -5.60 -5.77 -1.43
CA THR A 38 -4.86 -4.48 -1.40
C THR A 38 -5.77 -3.33 -1.02
N TYR A 39 -7.02 -3.31 -1.49
CA TYR A 39 -7.99 -2.30 -1.09
C TYR A 39 -8.28 -2.38 0.42
N GLY A 40 -8.45 -3.60 0.95
CA GLY A 40 -8.62 -3.83 2.39
C GLY A 40 -7.43 -3.32 3.20
N CYS A 41 -6.19 -3.54 2.72
CA CYS A 41 -5.00 -2.93 3.31
C CYS A 41 -5.08 -1.40 3.28
N LEU A 42 -5.45 -0.81 2.13
CA LEU A 42 -5.55 0.65 1.97
C LEU A 42 -6.58 1.27 2.93
N SER A 43 -7.78 0.70 3.00
CA SER A 43 -8.84 1.14 3.94
C SER A 43 -8.40 1.00 5.40
N SER A 44 -7.70 -0.09 5.74
CA SER A 44 -7.21 -0.32 7.11
C SER A 44 -6.10 0.65 7.50
N THR A 45 -5.16 0.92 6.58
CA THR A 45 -4.08 1.88 6.79
C THR A 45 -4.61 3.30 6.93
N TYR A 46 -5.65 3.67 6.16
CA TYR A 46 -6.32 4.96 6.32
C TYR A 46 -6.97 5.09 7.70
N LYS A 47 -7.75 4.09 8.13
CA LYS A 47 -8.37 4.08 9.46
C LYS A 47 -7.33 4.13 10.58
N ARG A 48 -6.23 3.38 10.43
CA ARG A 48 -5.11 3.39 11.38
C ARG A 48 -4.43 4.76 11.46
N SER A 49 -4.39 5.51 10.36
CA SER A 49 -3.79 6.84 10.36
C SER A 49 -4.52 7.81 11.31
N ASN A 50 -5.82 7.61 11.55
CA ASN A 50 -6.63 8.44 12.46
C ASN A 50 -6.13 8.38 13.91
N ASP A 51 -5.65 7.21 14.33
CA ASP A 51 -5.20 6.93 15.70
C ASP A 51 -3.65 6.90 15.81
N SER A 52 -2.96 7.20 14.71
CA SER A 52 -1.50 7.06 14.62
C SER A 52 -0.77 8.28 15.18
N ASN A 53 0.25 8.01 15.99
CA ASN A 53 1.21 9.04 16.43
C ASN A 53 2.19 9.44 15.32
N THR A 54 2.20 8.72 14.18
CA THR A 54 3.08 8.99 13.04
C THR A 54 2.31 8.98 11.72
N PRO A 55 1.37 9.91 11.52
CA PRO A 55 0.43 9.85 10.41
C PRO A 55 1.10 10.04 9.04
N GLU A 56 2.23 10.75 8.97
CA GLU A 56 3.05 10.85 7.75
C GLU A 56 3.52 9.47 7.24
N LYS A 57 3.87 8.55 8.16
CA LYS A 57 4.30 7.21 7.80
C LYS A 57 3.15 6.40 7.20
N ASP A 58 1.97 6.50 7.79
CA ASP A 58 0.76 5.85 7.27
C ASP A 58 0.35 6.43 5.92
N TYR A 59 0.51 7.74 5.68
CA TYR A 59 0.26 8.34 4.38
C TYR A 59 1.25 7.91 3.29
N LYS A 60 2.53 7.70 3.65
CA LYS A 60 3.50 7.08 2.71
C LYS A 60 3.10 5.65 2.37
N GLU A 61 2.58 4.90 3.34
CA GLU A 61 2.04 3.56 3.11
C GLU A 61 0.78 3.60 2.24
N LEU A 62 -0.13 4.57 2.46
CA LEU A 62 -1.29 4.82 1.59
C LEU A 62 -0.85 5.08 0.15
N GLN A 63 0.17 5.92 -0.06
CA GLN A 63 0.72 6.20 -1.38
C GLN A 63 1.28 4.93 -2.06
N ALA A 64 1.93 4.05 -1.30
CA ALA A 64 2.46 2.78 -1.83
C ALA A 64 1.33 1.78 -2.19
N LEU A 65 0.31 1.70 -1.34
CA LEU A 65 -0.86 0.84 -1.56
C LEU A 65 -1.69 1.31 -2.77
N GLU A 66 -1.84 2.62 -2.95
CA GLU A 66 -2.48 3.25 -4.10
C GLU A 66 -1.77 2.88 -5.42
N LYS A 67 -0.44 3.02 -5.47
CA LYS A 67 0.37 2.59 -6.62
C LYS A 67 0.19 1.11 -6.92
N THR A 68 0.13 0.28 -5.88
CA THR A 68 -0.10 -1.16 -6.00
C THR A 68 -1.49 -1.47 -6.56
N LEU A 69 -2.52 -0.75 -6.13
CA LEU A 69 -3.88 -0.88 -6.68
C LEU A 69 -3.94 -0.52 -8.16
N ARG A 70 -3.30 0.59 -8.55
CA ARG A 70 -3.20 0.99 -9.96
C ARG A 70 -2.52 -0.07 -10.81
N HIS A 71 -1.40 -0.60 -10.33
CA HIS A 71 -0.69 -1.65 -11.04
C HIS A 71 -1.57 -2.90 -11.22
N ARG A 72 -2.25 -3.34 -10.15
CA ARG A 72 -3.18 -4.46 -10.21
C ARG A 72 -4.36 -4.21 -11.16
N LEU A 73 -4.88 -3.00 -11.20
CA LEU A 73 -5.94 -2.60 -12.16
C LEU A 73 -5.45 -2.57 -13.60
N SER A 74 -4.21 -2.13 -13.85
CA SER A 74 -3.64 -2.12 -15.20
C SER A 74 -3.41 -3.53 -15.74
N SER A 75 -3.22 -4.51 -14.85
CA SER A 75 -3.11 -5.93 -15.18
C SER A 75 -4.48 -6.61 -15.36
N LEU A 76 -5.58 -5.92 -15.06
CA LEU A 76 -6.94 -6.41 -15.33
C LEU A 76 -7.36 -6.01 -16.74
N ASP A 77 -8.07 -6.90 -17.42
CA ASP A 77 -8.60 -6.70 -18.76
C ASP A 77 -9.39 -5.39 -18.88
N ALA A 78 -8.93 -4.49 -19.76
CA ALA A 78 -9.52 -3.17 -19.97
C ALA A 78 -10.98 -3.23 -20.47
N ASP A 79 -11.33 -4.33 -21.15
CA ASP A 79 -12.67 -4.55 -21.73
C ASP A 79 -13.75 -4.87 -20.70
N ARG A 80 -13.39 -5.15 -19.44
CA ARG A 80 -14.36 -5.48 -18.37
C ARG A 80 -14.85 -4.27 -17.56
N GLY A 81 -14.53 -3.05 -17.96
CA GLY A 81 -15.09 -1.80 -17.43
C GLY A 81 -14.67 -1.42 -16.00
N LEU A 82 -14.12 -2.35 -15.23
CA LEU A 82 -13.62 -2.12 -13.87
C LEU A 82 -12.48 -1.07 -13.84
N PRO A 83 -11.45 -1.14 -14.71
CA PRO A 83 -10.38 -0.14 -14.72
C PRO A 83 -10.88 1.28 -15.01
N ARG A 84 -11.93 1.41 -15.84
CA ARG A 84 -12.49 2.71 -16.21
C ARG A 84 -13.24 3.38 -15.04
N LYS A 85 -13.91 2.60 -14.20
CA LYS A 85 -14.64 3.12 -13.02
C LYS A 85 -13.71 3.57 -11.90
N PHE A 86 -12.58 2.87 -11.72
CA PHE A 86 -11.62 3.18 -10.65
C PHE A 86 -10.63 4.28 -10.98
N LYS A 87 -10.47 4.65 -12.25
CA LYS A 87 -9.46 5.64 -12.66
C LYS A 87 -9.67 7.00 -11.97
N GLY A 88 -10.88 7.53 -11.98
CA GLY A 88 -11.21 8.82 -11.36
C GLY A 88 -10.95 8.83 -9.84
N PRO A 89 -11.58 7.92 -9.07
CA PRO A 89 -11.35 7.86 -7.62
C PRO A 89 -9.89 7.64 -7.23
N LEU A 90 -9.13 6.86 -8.00
CA LEU A 90 -7.69 6.69 -7.75
C LEU A 90 -6.89 7.96 -8.07
N ASP A 91 -7.25 8.69 -9.12
CA ASP A 91 -6.61 9.98 -9.46
C ASP A 91 -6.85 11.00 -8.34
N ASP A 92 -8.07 11.07 -7.81
CA ASP A 92 -8.41 11.93 -6.68
C ASP A 92 -7.68 11.49 -5.39
N LEU A 93 -7.64 10.18 -5.13
CA LEU A 93 -6.91 9.61 -3.99
C LEU A 93 -5.42 9.93 -4.05
N LYS A 94 -4.80 9.76 -5.22
CA LYS A 94 -3.40 10.09 -5.45
C LYS A 94 -3.14 11.57 -5.20
N SER A 95 -3.90 12.44 -5.84
CA SER A 95 -3.74 13.90 -5.70
C SER A 95 -3.93 14.35 -4.25
N GLY A 96 -4.87 13.76 -3.52
CA GLY A 96 -5.08 14.10 -2.12
C GLY A 96 -3.98 13.57 -1.20
N VAL A 97 -3.48 12.35 -1.40
CA VAL A 97 -2.36 11.80 -0.61
C VAL A 97 -1.06 12.55 -0.90
N ASP A 98 -0.73 12.81 -2.17
CA ASP A 98 0.45 13.58 -2.56
C ASP A 98 0.38 15.00 -1.98
N GLY A 99 -0.77 15.67 -2.13
CA GLY A 99 -0.98 16.99 -1.56
C GLY A 99 -0.95 17.03 -0.04
N ALA A 100 -1.36 15.97 0.65
CA ALA A 100 -1.27 15.87 2.11
C ALA A 100 0.18 15.69 2.57
N LEU A 101 0.96 14.85 1.86
CA LEU A 101 2.38 14.65 2.14
C LEU A 101 3.23 15.91 1.88
N GLU A 102 2.96 16.65 0.79
CA GLU A 102 3.65 17.90 0.48
C GLU A 102 3.41 19.00 1.53
N ARG A 103 2.21 19.05 2.11
CA ARG A 103 1.85 20.02 3.16
C ARG A 103 2.37 19.65 4.55
N GLY A 104 2.75 18.38 4.73
CA GLY A 104 3.08 17.81 6.03
C GLY A 104 1.82 17.28 6.72
N VAL A 105 1.75 15.96 6.88
CA VAL A 105 0.65 15.30 7.59
C VAL A 105 0.93 15.35 9.09
N SER A 106 0.29 16.29 9.78
CA SER A 106 0.33 16.40 11.24
C SER A 106 -0.96 15.87 11.88
N THR A 107 -0.95 15.70 13.19
CA THR A 107 -2.14 15.36 13.97
C THR A 107 -3.26 16.40 13.78
N ASP A 108 -2.90 17.69 13.63
CA ASP A 108 -3.86 18.77 13.38
C ASP A 108 -4.58 18.61 12.03
N PHE A 109 -3.88 18.11 11.00
CA PHE A 109 -4.50 17.83 9.70
C PHE A 109 -5.56 16.72 9.80
N LEU A 110 -5.31 15.70 10.62
CA LEU A 110 -6.27 14.63 10.87
C LEU A 110 -7.46 15.12 11.70
N ILE A 111 -7.19 15.90 12.75
CA ILE A 111 -8.22 16.50 13.60
C ILE A 111 -9.13 17.42 12.79
N GLN A 112 -8.57 18.23 11.89
CA GLN A 112 -9.36 19.08 11.01
C GLN A 112 -10.24 18.25 10.06
N GLY A 113 -9.69 17.21 9.42
CA GLY A 113 -10.51 16.35 8.56
C GLY A 113 -11.61 15.58 9.30
N LEU A 114 -11.38 15.22 10.56
CA LEU A 114 -12.41 14.65 11.43
C LEU A 114 -13.49 15.67 11.78
N LYS A 115 -13.12 16.93 12.06
CA LYS A 115 -14.07 18.02 12.31
C LYS A 115 -14.89 18.34 11.07
N ASP A 116 -14.25 18.46 9.90
CA ASP A 116 -14.95 18.71 8.63
C ASP A 116 -15.97 17.61 8.32
N ALA A 117 -15.62 16.34 8.58
CA ALA A 117 -16.53 15.20 8.41
C ALA A 117 -17.71 15.19 9.41
N LEU A 118 -17.54 15.82 10.57
CA LEU A 118 -18.60 16.01 11.57
C LEU A 118 -19.47 17.24 11.24
N GLU A 119 -18.89 18.32 10.73
CA GLU A 119 -19.58 19.55 10.33
C GLU A 119 -20.44 19.37 9.06
N ASP A 120 -20.04 18.50 8.13
CA ASP A 120 -20.84 18.12 6.95
C ASP A 120 -22.16 17.35 7.30
N LYS A 121 -22.45 17.16 8.59
CA LYS A 121 -23.74 16.71 9.11
C LYS A 121 -24.35 17.75 10.06
N PRO A 122 -24.95 18.85 9.56
CA PRO A 122 -25.85 19.62 10.38
C PRO A 122 -27.17 18.85 10.48
N ASP A 123 -27.49 18.41 11.70
CA ASP A 123 -28.85 18.22 12.20
C ASP A 123 -29.84 17.49 11.27
N ALA A 124 -29.74 16.16 11.23
CA ALA A 124 -30.85 15.32 10.80
C ALA A 124 -31.21 14.41 11.98
N THR A 125 -32.39 14.65 12.57
CA THR A 125 -33.12 13.63 13.32
C THR A 125 -32.95 12.31 12.57
N PRO A 126 -32.45 11.23 13.19
CA PRO A 126 -32.15 10.01 12.47
C PRO A 126 -33.46 9.40 11.97
N ALA A 127 -33.83 9.73 10.74
CA ALA A 127 -34.74 8.90 9.96
C ALA A 127 -34.12 7.49 9.96
N PRO A 128 -34.89 6.43 10.24
CA PRO A 128 -34.37 5.07 10.22
C PRO A 128 -33.85 4.77 8.83
N LYS A 129 -32.54 4.96 8.62
CA LYS A 129 -31.86 4.45 7.44
C LYS A 129 -32.09 2.94 7.46
N PRO A 130 -32.43 2.30 6.33
CA PRO A 130 -32.40 0.85 6.27
C PRO A 130 -31.04 0.41 6.77
N VAL A 131 -31.06 -0.41 7.83
CA VAL A 131 -29.86 -0.87 8.53
C VAL A 131 -28.90 -1.41 7.46
N PRO A 132 -27.75 -0.77 7.19
CA PRO A 132 -26.75 -1.38 6.33
C PRO A 132 -26.45 -2.75 6.94
N PRO A 133 -26.32 -3.82 6.14
CA PRO A 133 -26.03 -5.14 6.68
C PRO A 133 -24.85 -4.98 7.64
N LYS A 134 -25.05 -5.41 8.89
CA LYS A 134 -24.04 -5.30 9.96
C LYS A 134 -22.67 -5.52 9.34
N PRO A 135 -21.69 -4.62 9.53
CA PRO A 135 -20.35 -4.85 9.01
C PRO A 135 -19.93 -6.23 9.48
N VAL A 136 -19.81 -7.16 8.52
CA VAL A 136 -19.39 -8.51 8.83
C VAL A 136 -18.02 -8.32 9.47
N PRO A 137 -17.82 -8.72 10.74
CA PRO A 137 -16.53 -8.56 11.38
C PRO A 137 -15.49 -9.15 10.43
N PRO A 138 -14.39 -8.41 10.14
CA PRO A 138 -13.40 -8.87 9.21
C PRO A 138 -13.06 -10.31 9.58
N LYS A 139 -13.22 -11.25 8.63
CA LYS A 139 -12.93 -12.66 8.89
C LYS A 139 -11.47 -12.73 9.32
N MET A 140 -11.25 -12.88 10.63
CA MET A 140 -9.91 -13.02 11.17
C MET A 140 -9.31 -14.28 10.55
N VAL A 141 -8.14 -14.12 9.94
CA VAL A 141 -7.36 -15.27 9.49
C VAL A 141 -7.07 -16.12 10.72
N SER A 142 -7.14 -17.44 10.60
CA SER A 142 -6.88 -18.30 11.74
C SER A 142 -5.47 -18.02 12.28
N GLU A 143 -5.31 -18.07 13.59
CA GLU A 143 -4.03 -17.79 14.25
C GLU A 143 -2.90 -18.68 13.71
N LYS A 144 -3.25 -19.90 13.30
CA LYS A 144 -2.35 -20.83 12.61
C LYS A 144 -1.84 -20.26 11.29
N TRP A 145 -2.74 -19.74 10.44
CA TRP A 145 -2.37 -19.15 9.16
C TRP A 145 -1.53 -17.88 9.33
N PHE A 146 -1.87 -17.06 10.32
CA PHE A 146 -1.11 -15.86 10.64
C PHE A 146 0.32 -16.18 11.10
N LYS A 147 0.50 -17.17 11.98
CA LYS A 147 1.82 -17.64 12.41
C LYS A 147 2.64 -18.20 11.26
N THR A 148 2.04 -19.04 10.41
CA THR A 148 2.72 -19.59 9.23
C THR A 148 3.18 -18.48 8.28
N ALA A 149 2.32 -17.50 7.98
CA ALA A 149 2.69 -16.39 7.11
C ALA A 149 3.82 -15.51 7.69
N LEU A 150 3.84 -15.31 9.01
CA LEU A 150 4.93 -14.60 9.68
C LEU A 150 6.26 -15.37 9.63
N ASP A 151 6.22 -16.68 9.84
CA ASP A 151 7.41 -17.53 9.77
C ASP A 151 7.96 -17.59 8.34
N GLU A 152 7.10 -17.72 7.33
CA GLU A 152 7.47 -17.63 5.92
C GLU A 152 8.10 -16.28 5.58
N LEU A 153 7.50 -15.17 6.04
CA LEU A 153 8.06 -13.83 5.83
C LEU A 153 9.45 -13.68 6.45
N ARG A 154 9.65 -14.24 7.66
CA ARG A 154 10.96 -14.20 8.34
C ARG A 154 11.99 -14.99 7.55
N ASN A 155 11.65 -16.21 7.14
CA ASN A 155 12.54 -17.07 6.35
C ASN A 155 12.93 -16.42 5.01
N GLU A 156 11.98 -15.76 4.35
CA GLU A 156 12.21 -15.12 3.06
C GLU A 156 13.05 -13.85 3.20
N LYS A 157 12.90 -13.12 4.31
CA LYS A 157 13.80 -11.99 4.64
C LYS A 157 15.23 -12.47 4.90
N GLU A 158 15.41 -13.55 5.65
CA GLU A 158 16.74 -14.13 5.90
C GLU A 158 17.40 -14.63 4.61
N LYS A 159 16.65 -15.26 3.71
CA LYS A 159 17.15 -15.66 2.38
C LYS A 159 17.57 -14.45 1.56
N ASN A 160 16.73 -13.41 1.50
CA ASN A 160 17.05 -12.19 0.77
C ASN A 160 18.29 -11.48 1.34
N GLN A 161 18.44 -11.46 2.66
CA GLN A 161 19.62 -10.90 3.30
C GLN A 161 20.90 -11.64 2.86
N LYS A 162 20.90 -12.98 2.92
CA LYS A 162 22.04 -13.80 2.49
C LYS A 162 22.39 -13.59 1.01
N LEU A 163 21.38 -13.56 0.13
CA LEU A 163 21.59 -13.30 -1.30
C LEU A 163 22.14 -11.90 -1.54
N ASN A 164 21.72 -10.90 -0.75
CA ASN A 164 22.23 -9.55 -0.86
C ASN A 164 23.68 -9.43 -0.38
N GLU A 165 24.04 -10.10 0.72
CA GLU A 165 25.42 -10.20 1.21
C GLU A 165 26.33 -10.88 0.18
N GLU A 166 25.87 -11.96 -0.43
CA GLU A 166 26.59 -12.67 -1.49
C GLU A 166 26.75 -11.82 -2.76
N ASN A 167 25.70 -11.14 -3.21
CA ASN A 167 25.77 -10.21 -4.33
C ASN A 167 26.77 -9.08 -4.07
N ASN A 168 26.79 -8.51 -2.86
CA ASN A 168 27.74 -7.48 -2.48
C ASN A 168 29.19 -8.01 -2.45
N ARG A 169 29.40 -9.24 -1.96
CA ARG A 169 30.70 -9.91 -2.00
C ARG A 169 31.19 -10.12 -3.43
N MET A 170 30.34 -10.66 -4.31
CA MET A 170 30.68 -10.87 -5.72
C MET A 170 30.94 -9.55 -6.45
N ALA A 171 30.18 -8.50 -6.16
CA ALA A 171 30.41 -7.18 -6.71
C ALA A 171 31.77 -6.60 -6.30
N LEU A 172 32.19 -6.82 -5.04
CA LEU A 172 33.52 -6.45 -4.55
C LEU A 172 34.63 -7.24 -5.27
N GLU A 173 34.48 -8.55 -5.41
CA GLU A 173 35.44 -9.40 -6.12
C GLU A 173 35.56 -8.98 -7.60
N LEU A 174 34.44 -8.79 -8.29
CA LEU A 174 34.43 -8.32 -9.68
C LEU A 174 35.12 -6.97 -9.82
N LYS A 175 34.87 -6.03 -8.89
CA LYS A 175 35.54 -4.73 -8.88
C LYS A 175 37.05 -4.87 -8.69
N GLN A 176 37.51 -5.77 -7.82
CA GLN A 176 38.93 -6.06 -7.63
C GLN A 176 39.56 -6.67 -8.89
N TYR A 177 38.89 -7.62 -9.54
CA TYR A 177 39.35 -8.20 -10.82
C TYR A 177 39.43 -7.13 -11.91
N GLN A 178 38.40 -6.29 -12.07
CA GLN A 178 38.41 -5.21 -13.06
C GLN A 178 39.49 -4.16 -12.80
N MET A 179 39.73 -3.81 -11.52
CA MET A 179 40.85 -2.92 -11.16
C MET A 179 42.20 -3.57 -11.48
N ARG A 180 42.32 -4.88 -11.26
CA ARG A 180 43.55 -5.64 -11.51
C ARG A 180 43.85 -5.85 -13.00
N GLU A 181 42.81 -6.06 -13.82
CA GLU A 181 42.95 -6.06 -15.29
C GLU A 181 43.38 -4.70 -15.82
N ARG A 182 42.88 -3.60 -15.23
CA ARG A 182 43.32 -2.24 -15.58
C ARG A 182 44.74 -1.91 -15.11
N SER A 183 45.25 -2.57 -14.05
CA SER A 183 46.60 -2.33 -13.51
C SER A 183 47.68 -3.29 -14.04
N GLY A 184 47.31 -4.32 -14.81
CA GLY A 184 48.25 -5.23 -15.48
C GLY A 184 48.94 -6.26 -14.56
N GLU A 185 48.39 -6.54 -13.37
CA GLU A 185 48.99 -7.49 -12.42
C GLU A 185 48.71 -8.98 -12.76
N PRO A 186 49.71 -9.89 -12.72
CA PRO A 186 49.52 -11.31 -13.02
C PRO A 186 48.76 -12.07 -11.90
N PRO A 187 48.08 -13.19 -12.21
CA PRO A 187 47.22 -13.91 -11.27
C PRO A 187 48.00 -14.58 -10.13
N LEU A 188 47.42 -14.59 -8.91
CA LEU A 188 47.98 -15.29 -7.75
C LEU A 188 47.96 -16.80 -7.98
N LYS A 189 49.15 -17.41 -8.09
CA LYS A 189 49.33 -18.87 -8.07
C LYS A 189 48.67 -19.43 -6.80
N LYS A 190 47.66 -20.28 -6.98
CA LYS A 190 47.13 -21.12 -5.89
C LYS A 190 48.30 -21.93 -5.31
N ARG A 191 48.64 -21.68 -4.05
CA ARG A 191 49.54 -22.57 -3.30
C ARG A 191 48.72 -23.81 -2.97
N SER A 192 48.99 -24.90 -3.67
CA SER A 192 48.57 -26.24 -3.29
C SER A 192 49.21 -26.55 -1.93
N ILE A 193 48.39 -26.74 -0.91
CA ILE A 193 48.84 -27.30 0.37
C ILE A 193 48.44 -28.77 0.31
N GLY A 194 49.46 -29.65 0.24
CA GLY A 194 49.31 -31.09 0.44
C GLY A 194 49.35 -31.46 1.90
#